data_AF-A0A7H9BVG1-F1
#
_entry.id   AF-A0A7H9BVG1-F1
#
_cell.length_a   1.000
_cell.length_b   1.000
_cell.length_c   1.000
_cell.angle_alpha   90.00
_cell.angle_beta   90.00
_cell.angle_gamma   90.00
#
_symmetry.space_group_name_H-M   'P 1'
#
loop_
_entity.id
_entity.type
_entity.pdbx_description
1 polymer ?
#
loop_
_entity_poly.entity_id
_entity_poly.type
_entity_poly.pdbx_seq_one_letter_code
_entity_poly.pdbx_strand_id
1 'polypeptide(L)'
;MKSDKATTIGLGLVMAMSSAAHADTLQNIIDKGEVAIGVKADFAPWGMRDTNGNVVGLEIDLANDLARKLSEQAGKEITARTVVVTTSNRMEFLEQGRIDVLLATMADTPERRKVVGILQPSYYSSGIAVLAKKDSGIDGWERLCCITQVMGAVTPSPDRLILQLP
;
A
#
# COMPACT_ATOMS: atom_id res chain seq x y z
N MET A 1 -41.62 3.30 -54.17
CA MET A 1 -41.58 2.67 -52.83
C MET A 1 -40.68 1.44 -52.88
N LYS A 2 -39.58 1.42 -52.13
CA LYS A 2 -38.62 0.31 -52.08
C LYS A 2 -38.37 -0.09 -50.61
N SER A 3 -38.05 -1.37 -50.45
CA SER A 3 -38.17 -2.26 -49.30
C SER A 3 -37.34 -1.98 -48.04
N ASP A 4 -37.78 -2.65 -46.98
CA ASP A 4 -37.18 -2.95 -45.68
C ASP A 4 -35.69 -3.36 -45.66
N LYS A 5 -35.09 -3.14 -44.47
CA LYS A 5 -34.01 -3.87 -43.74
C LYS A 5 -32.77 -3.03 -43.39
N ALA A 6 -32.17 -3.43 -42.26
CA ALA A 6 -30.84 -3.12 -41.70
C ALA A 6 -30.80 -1.98 -40.66
N THR A 7 -30.14 -2.07 -39.50
CA THR A 7 -29.31 -3.13 -38.90
C THR A 7 -29.00 -2.71 -37.46
N THR A 8 -29.12 -3.64 -36.52
CA THR A 8 -28.70 -3.53 -35.11
C THR A 8 -27.17 -3.46 -35.00
N ILE A 9 -26.60 -2.38 -34.45
CA ILE A 9 -25.18 -2.24 -34.04
C ILE A 9 -25.17 -1.26 -32.85
N GLY A 10 -24.56 -1.46 -31.70
CA GLY A 10 -23.79 -2.56 -31.14
C GLY A 10 -23.52 -2.15 -29.68
N LEU A 11 -23.97 -2.95 -28.72
CA LEU A 11 -23.67 -2.77 -27.30
C LEU A 11 -22.49 -3.68 -26.97
N GLY A 12 -21.27 -3.16 -27.04
CA GLY A 12 -20.12 -3.99 -26.70
C GLY A 12 -18.78 -3.36 -27.03
N LEU A 13 -18.36 -2.34 -26.28
CA LEU A 13 -16.92 -2.05 -26.12
C LEU A 13 -16.67 -1.07 -24.96
N VAL A 14 -16.69 -1.54 -23.69
CA VAL A 14 -16.22 -0.70 -22.57
C VAL A 14 -15.26 -1.43 -21.61
N MET A 15 -15.04 -2.75 -21.72
CA MET A 15 -14.24 -3.48 -20.72
C MET A 15 -12.72 -3.57 -20.99
N ALA A 16 -12.16 -2.94 -22.02
CA ALA A 16 -10.75 -3.15 -22.40
C ALA A 16 -9.75 -2.10 -21.85
N MET A 17 -10.19 -1.04 -21.17
CA MET A 17 -9.30 0.10 -20.85
C MET A 17 -8.49 -0.05 -19.55
N SER A 18 -8.85 -0.96 -18.63
CA SER A 18 -8.10 -1.10 -17.37
C SER A 18 -6.81 -1.93 -17.48
N SER A 19 -6.71 -2.85 -18.45
CA SER A 19 -5.49 -3.67 -18.63
C SER A 19 -4.35 -2.91 -19.30
N ALA A 20 -4.64 -1.91 -20.13
CA ALA A 20 -3.62 -1.13 -20.84
C ALA A 20 -2.80 -0.26 -19.86
N ALA A 21 -3.47 0.46 -18.94
CA ALA A 21 -2.80 1.39 -18.02
C ALA A 21 -1.79 0.71 -17.07
N HIS A 22 -2.06 -0.54 -16.66
CA HIS A 22 -1.12 -1.31 -15.83
C HIS A 22 0.08 -1.83 -16.62
N ALA A 23 -0.12 -2.22 -17.88
CA ALA A 23 0.98 -2.61 -18.76
C ALA A 23 1.92 -1.42 -19.02
N ASP A 24 1.36 -0.22 -19.19
CA ASP A 24 2.13 1.02 -19.39
C ASP A 24 3.04 1.33 -18.19
N THR A 25 2.57 1.14 -16.96
CA THR A 25 3.37 1.43 -15.75
C THR A 25 4.55 0.48 -15.61
N LEU A 26 4.33 -0.83 -15.79
CA LEU A 26 5.41 -1.83 -15.72
C LEU A 26 6.44 -1.63 -16.84
N GLN A 27 5.97 -1.38 -18.07
CA GLN A 27 6.87 -1.12 -19.19
C GLN A 27 7.70 0.13 -18.95
N ASN A 28 7.10 1.21 -18.44
CA ASN A 28 7.82 2.43 -18.08
C ASN A 28 8.94 2.18 -17.05
N ILE A 29 8.71 1.33 -16.05
CA ILE A 29 9.73 0.93 -15.07
C ILE A 29 10.87 0.16 -15.75
N ILE A 30 10.54 -0.82 -16.59
CA ILE A 30 11.51 -1.64 -17.32
C ILE A 30 12.36 -0.76 -18.25
N ASP A 31 11.73 0.16 -18.98
CA ASP A 31 12.39 1.07 -19.91
C ASP A 31 13.35 2.00 -19.17
N LYS A 32 12.89 2.60 -18.05
CA LYS A 32 13.71 3.44 -17.17
C LYS A 32 14.85 2.68 -16.48
N GLY A 33 14.70 1.39 -16.23
CA GLY A 33 15.68 0.59 -15.47
C GLY A 33 15.70 0.91 -13.97
N GLU A 34 14.63 1.52 -13.46
CA GLU A 34 14.50 1.91 -12.06
C GLU A 34 13.03 1.83 -11.64
N VAL A 35 12.78 1.28 -10.45
CA VAL A 35 11.48 1.32 -9.77
C VAL A 35 11.56 2.24 -8.55
N ALA A 36 10.66 3.22 -8.46
CA ALA A 36 10.58 4.13 -7.32
C ALA A 36 9.67 3.54 -6.25
N ILE A 37 10.22 3.30 -5.05
CA ILE A 37 9.51 2.59 -3.98
C ILE A 37 9.41 3.48 -2.74
N GLY A 38 8.18 3.81 -2.34
CA GLY A 38 7.90 4.57 -1.11
C GLY A 38 8.05 3.68 0.13
N VAL A 39 8.92 4.08 1.07
CA VAL A 39 9.24 3.34 2.30
C VAL A 39 9.21 4.24 3.53
N LYS A 40 8.93 3.65 4.70
CA LYS A 40 9.05 4.38 5.98
C LYS A 40 10.50 4.46 6.44
N ALA A 41 10.80 5.43 7.30
CA ALA A 41 12.12 5.56 7.96
C ALA A 41 12.00 5.83 9.48
N ASP A 42 10.78 5.82 9.99
CA ASP A 42 10.34 6.21 11.34
C ASP A 42 9.58 5.09 12.06
N PHE A 43 9.57 3.87 11.53
CA PHE A 43 8.74 2.77 12.01
C PHE A 43 9.48 1.44 12.02
N ALA A 44 10.25 1.19 13.09
CA ALA A 44 10.96 -0.07 13.28
C ALA A 44 9.98 -1.24 13.53
N PRO A 45 10.29 -2.47 13.09
CA PRO A 45 11.46 -2.88 12.29
C PRO A 45 11.24 -2.77 10.76
N TRP A 46 10.16 -2.11 10.33
CA TRP A 46 9.75 -2.00 8.93
C TRP A 46 10.70 -1.11 8.13
N GLY A 47 10.89 0.11 8.63
CA GLY A 47 11.81 1.07 8.06
C GLY A 47 12.27 2.03 9.15
N MET A 48 13.58 2.11 9.35
CA MET A 48 14.21 2.92 10.39
C MET A 48 15.52 3.49 9.88
N ARG A 49 16.05 4.51 10.55
CA ARG A 49 17.41 4.99 10.31
C ARG A 49 18.41 4.26 11.19
N ASP A 50 19.50 3.78 10.60
CA ASP A 50 20.66 3.26 11.33
C ASP A 50 21.51 4.40 11.94
N THR A 51 22.58 4.05 12.66
CA THR A 51 23.49 5.03 13.27
C THR A 51 24.24 5.89 12.26
N ASN A 52 24.32 5.45 11.01
CA ASN A 52 24.97 6.16 9.90
C ASN A 52 23.97 7.02 9.11
N GLY A 53 22.68 7.00 9.48
CA GLY A 53 21.61 7.75 8.81
C GLY A 53 20.98 7.04 7.61
N ASN A 54 21.42 5.82 7.27
CA ASN A 54 20.86 5.02 6.19
C ASN A 54 19.47 4.51 6.58
N VAL A 55 18.57 4.42 5.61
CA VAL A 55 17.26 3.79 5.82
C VAL A 55 17.41 2.28 5.65
N VAL A 56 17.10 1.53 6.70
CA VAL A 56 17.21 0.07 6.79
C VAL A 56 15.91 -0.52 7.35
N GLY A 57 15.70 -1.82 7.14
CA GLY A 57 14.55 -2.55 7.67
C GLY A 57 13.90 -3.45 6.64
N LEU A 58 12.85 -4.15 7.07
CA LEU A 58 12.17 -5.15 6.24
C LEU A 58 11.61 -4.57 4.92
N GLU A 59 11.08 -3.35 4.93
CA GLU A 59 10.52 -2.73 3.71
C GLU A 59 11.61 -2.33 2.72
N ILE A 60 12.84 -2.09 3.20
CA ILE A 60 14.01 -1.84 2.35
C ILE A 60 14.49 -3.14 1.70
N ASP A 61 14.53 -4.23 2.47
CA ASP A 61 14.88 -5.55 1.95
C ASP A 61 13.87 -6.03 0.91
N LEU A 62 12.58 -5.81 1.16
CA LEU A 62 11.51 -6.10 0.20
C LEU A 62 11.60 -5.23 -1.05
N ALA A 63 11.96 -3.95 -0.93
CA ALA A 63 12.17 -3.06 -2.07
C ALA A 63 13.29 -3.58 -3.00
N ASN A 64 14.40 -4.02 -2.40
CA ASN A 64 15.53 -4.61 -3.13
C ASN A 64 15.17 -5.97 -3.76
N ASP A 65 14.42 -6.82 -3.06
CA ASP A 65 13.91 -8.08 -3.62
C ASP A 65 12.96 -7.84 -4.80
N LEU A 66 12.08 -6.84 -4.70
CA LEU A 66 11.18 -6.47 -5.80
C LEU A 66 11.96 -6.05 -7.04
N ALA A 67 12.94 -5.15 -6.92
CA ALA A 67 13.76 -4.72 -8.05
C ALA A 67 14.57 -5.88 -8.67
N ARG A 68 15.09 -6.80 -7.85
CA ARG A 68 15.74 -8.02 -8.34
C ARG A 68 14.78 -8.89 -9.14
N LYS A 69 13.58 -9.16 -8.62
CA LYS A 69 12.56 -9.97 -9.33
C LYS A 69 12.13 -9.32 -10.64
N LEU A 70 11.95 -8.01 -10.65
CA LEU A 70 11.66 -7.25 -11.87
C LEU A 70 12.82 -7.39 -12.87
N SER A 71 14.06 -7.35 -12.40
CA SER A 71 15.24 -7.52 -13.25
C SER A 71 15.29 -8.90 -13.92
N GLU A 72 15.03 -9.95 -13.14
CA GLU A 72 14.95 -11.33 -13.62
C GLU A 72 13.85 -11.50 -14.67
N GLN A 73 12.69 -10.89 -14.45
CA GLN A 73 11.56 -10.95 -15.37
C GLN A 73 11.82 -10.17 -16.67
N ALA A 74 12.48 -9.02 -16.58
CA ALA A 74 12.77 -8.16 -17.72
C ALA A 74 14.02 -8.62 -18.51
N GLY A 75 14.87 -9.47 -17.93
CA GLY A 75 16.18 -9.80 -18.50
C GLY A 75 17.12 -8.58 -18.58
N LYS A 76 16.88 -7.57 -17.75
CA LYS A 76 17.60 -6.28 -17.72
C LYS A 76 17.74 -5.83 -16.27
N GLU A 77 18.84 -5.19 -15.92
CA GLU A 77 19.02 -4.61 -14.58
C GLU A 77 18.00 -3.51 -14.30
N ILE A 78 17.27 -3.65 -13.20
CA ILE A 78 16.33 -2.68 -12.65
C ILE A 78 16.74 -2.41 -11.20
N THR A 79 16.95 -1.14 -10.88
CA THR A 79 17.38 -0.71 -9.54
C THR A 79 16.19 -0.24 -8.69
N ALA A 80 16.29 -0.40 -7.37
CA ALA A 80 15.32 0.16 -6.43
C ALA A 80 15.73 1.58 -6.01
N ARG A 81 14.92 2.59 -6.34
CA ARG A 81 15.05 3.93 -5.77
C ARG A 81 14.08 4.09 -4.62
N THR A 82 14.58 3.96 -3.39
CA THR A 82 13.77 4.15 -2.20
C THR A 82 13.51 5.64 -1.92
N VAL A 83 12.25 5.96 -1.66
CA VAL A 83 11.80 7.33 -1.34
C VAL A 83 11.16 7.29 0.04
N VAL A 84 11.70 8.09 0.97
CA VAL A 84 11.13 8.16 2.32
C VAL A 84 9.77 8.86 2.27
N VAL A 85 8.75 8.18 2.78
CA VAL A 85 7.38 8.69 2.87
C VAL A 85 6.88 8.64 4.32
N THR A 86 5.84 9.43 4.57
CA THR A 86 5.13 9.51 5.85
C THR A 86 3.71 9.00 5.69
N THR A 87 3.02 8.75 6.80
CA THR A 87 1.62 8.33 6.77
C THR A 87 0.71 9.33 6.04
N SER A 88 1.02 10.62 6.10
CA SER A 88 0.20 11.69 5.51
C SER A 88 0.42 11.87 4.00
N ASN A 89 1.65 11.74 3.50
CA ASN A 89 1.97 12.05 2.10
C ASN A 89 2.11 10.83 1.17
N ARG A 90 2.16 9.60 1.72
CA ARG A 90 2.45 8.39 0.92
C ARG A 90 1.46 8.11 -0.22
N MET A 91 0.18 8.42 -0.02
CA MET A 91 -0.86 8.22 -1.04
C MET A 91 -0.74 9.26 -2.16
N GLU A 92 -0.52 10.52 -1.79
CA GLU A 92 -0.30 11.61 -2.74
C GLU A 92 0.95 11.35 -3.60
N PHE A 93 2.03 10.83 -3.00
CA PHE A 93 3.25 10.51 -3.75
C PHE A 93 3.00 9.42 -4.80
N LEU A 94 2.18 8.43 -4.47
CA LEU A 94 1.80 7.37 -5.39
C LEU A 94 0.89 7.91 -6.51
N GLU A 95 -0.08 8.74 -6.16
CA GLU A 95 -1.00 9.37 -7.12
C GLU A 95 -0.28 10.31 -8.11
N GLN A 96 0.72 11.06 -7.63
CA GLN A 96 1.54 11.96 -8.46
C GLN A 96 2.63 11.23 -9.27
N GLY A 97 2.76 9.90 -9.14
CA GLY A 97 3.81 9.12 -9.81
C GLY A 97 5.23 9.45 -9.31
N ARG A 98 5.37 10.00 -8.11
CA ARG A 98 6.68 10.23 -7.46
C ARG A 98 7.30 8.91 -6.99
N ILE A 99 6.44 7.94 -6.69
CA ILE A 99 6.74 6.54 -6.42
C ILE A 99 5.82 5.68 -7.28
N ASP A 100 6.30 4.51 -7.69
CA ASP A 100 5.54 3.52 -8.46
C ASP A 100 4.89 2.47 -7.54
N VAL A 101 5.55 2.16 -6.43
CA VAL A 101 5.13 1.13 -5.46
C VAL A 101 5.22 1.67 -4.05
N LEU A 102 4.27 1.26 -3.19
CA LEU A 102 4.24 1.63 -1.79
C LEU A 102 4.47 0.43 -0.86
N LEU A 103 5.57 0.46 -0.12
CA LEU A 103 5.91 -0.48 0.97
C LEU A 103 6.08 0.34 2.26
N ALA A 104 4.95 0.72 2.88
CA ALA A 104 4.98 1.69 3.97
C ALA A 104 3.93 1.43 5.05
N THR A 105 3.77 0.18 5.51
CA THR A 105 2.85 -0.25 6.58
C THR A 105 1.44 0.33 6.46
N MET A 106 0.89 0.29 5.24
CA MET A 106 -0.47 0.78 4.99
C MET A 106 -1.48 -0.34 5.19
N ALA A 107 -2.41 -0.15 6.13
CA ALA A 107 -3.53 -1.07 6.30
C ALA A 107 -4.39 -1.15 5.03
N ASP A 108 -4.81 -2.35 4.70
CA ASP A 108 -5.72 -2.62 3.60
C ASP A 108 -7.17 -2.38 4.06
N THR A 109 -7.81 -1.37 3.47
CA THR A 109 -9.18 -0.95 3.80
C THR A 109 -9.98 -0.76 2.51
N PRO A 110 -11.29 -1.01 2.49
CA PRO A 110 -12.13 -0.80 1.31
C PRO A 110 -11.99 0.60 0.70
N GLU A 111 -11.86 1.63 1.53
CA GLU A 111 -11.71 3.03 1.10
C GLU A 111 -10.42 3.24 0.32
N ARG A 112 -9.31 2.63 0.77
CA ARG A 112 -8.02 2.70 0.08
C ARG A 112 -8.02 1.90 -1.22
N ARG A 113 -8.68 0.73 -1.26
CA ARG A 113 -8.81 -0.06 -2.49
C ARG A 113 -9.58 0.67 -3.59
N LYS A 114 -10.39 1.68 -3.27
CA LYS A 114 -11.07 2.52 -4.27
C LYS A 114 -10.12 3.47 -5.00
N VAL A 115 -8.98 3.80 -4.41
CA VAL A 115 -8.05 4.81 -4.94
C VAL A 115 -6.71 4.23 -5.38
N VAL A 116 -6.29 3.09 -4.83
CA VAL A 116 -5.02 2.44 -5.18
C VAL A 116 -5.18 0.92 -5.33
N GLY A 117 -4.37 0.33 -6.20
CA GLY A 117 -4.23 -1.12 -6.29
C GLY A 117 -3.48 -1.65 -5.08
N ILE A 118 -4.08 -2.60 -4.34
CA ILE A 118 -3.44 -3.29 -3.22
C ILE A 118 -3.25 -4.75 -3.60
N LEU A 119 -1.99 -5.19 -3.61
CA LEU A 119 -1.60 -6.55 -3.99
C LEU A 119 -1.97 -7.57 -2.91
N GLN A 120 -2.23 -8.80 -3.34
CA GLN A 120 -2.51 -9.95 -2.48
C GLN A 120 -1.62 -11.13 -2.86
N PRO A 121 -1.15 -11.95 -1.89
CA PRO A 121 -1.35 -11.78 -0.44
C PRO A 121 -0.55 -10.60 0.13
N SER A 122 -1.01 -10.04 1.24
CA SER A 122 -0.27 -8.98 1.96
C SER A 122 1.08 -9.50 2.45
N TYR A 123 2.14 -8.69 2.33
CA TYR A 123 3.48 -9.06 2.83
C TYR A 123 3.56 -9.14 4.36
N TYR A 124 2.58 -8.55 5.05
CA TYR A 124 2.43 -8.62 6.49
C TYR A 124 0.97 -8.48 6.91
N SER A 125 0.62 -9.08 8.04
CA SER A 125 -0.68 -8.94 8.69
C SER A 125 -0.47 -8.77 10.20
N SER A 126 -1.16 -7.80 10.80
CA SER A 126 -1.11 -7.51 12.23
C SER A 126 -2.51 -7.33 12.82
N GLY A 127 -2.61 -7.54 14.14
CA GLY A 127 -3.75 -7.10 14.94
C GLY A 127 -3.48 -5.79 15.67
N ILE A 128 -4.54 -5.15 16.15
CA ILE A 128 -4.44 -4.01 17.07
C ILE A 128 -4.07 -4.57 18.44
N ALA A 129 -3.03 -4.00 19.06
CA ALA A 129 -2.63 -4.31 20.42
C ALA A 129 -2.58 -3.02 21.24
N VAL A 130 -2.80 -3.14 22.54
CA VAL A 130 -2.64 -2.04 23.50
C VAL A 130 -1.38 -2.27 24.31
N LEU A 131 -0.50 -1.28 24.31
CA LEU A 131 0.64 -1.25 25.21
C LEU A 131 0.31 -0.34 26.40
N ALA A 132 0.35 -0.90 27.59
CA ALA A 132 0.07 -0.20 28.83
C ALA A 132 1.19 -0.41 29.85
N LYS A 133 1.35 0.53 30.79
CA LYS A 133 2.26 0.31 31.92
C LYS A 133 1.76 -0.88 32.76
N LYS A 134 2.69 -1.64 33.34
CA LYS A 134 2.36 -2.82 34.15
C LYS A 134 1.47 -2.48 35.35
N ASP A 135 1.60 -1.29 35.91
CA ASP A 135 0.84 -0.77 37.05
C ASP A 135 -0.42 0.02 36.64
N SER A 136 -0.79 0.04 35.35
CA SER A 136 -1.97 0.77 34.86
C SER A 136 -3.31 0.15 35.25
N GLY A 137 -3.32 -1.11 35.71
CA GLY A 137 -4.56 -1.86 35.97
C GLY A 137 -5.37 -2.17 34.70
N ILE A 138 -4.72 -2.12 33.53
CA ILE A 138 -5.27 -2.52 32.23
C ILE A 138 -4.83 -3.97 31.98
N ASP A 139 -5.73 -4.91 32.26
CA ASP A 139 -5.55 -6.36 32.11
C ASP A 139 -6.53 -6.98 31.10
N GLY A 140 -7.39 -6.17 30.48
CA GLY A 140 -8.39 -6.58 29.49
C GLY A 140 -8.93 -5.40 28.68
N TRP A 141 -9.64 -5.70 27.59
CA TRP A 141 -10.21 -4.71 26.67
C TRP A 141 -11.31 -3.87 27.34
N GLU A 142 -12.02 -4.46 28.30
CA GLU A 142 -13.12 -3.86 29.05
C GLU A 142 -12.63 -2.67 29.88
N ARG A 143 -11.36 -2.69 30.32
CA ARG A 143 -10.75 -1.62 31.11
C ARG A 143 -10.43 -0.36 30.29
N LEU A 144 -10.52 -0.45 28.96
CA LEU A 144 -10.24 0.67 28.05
C LEU A 144 -11.39 1.67 27.92
N CYS A 145 -12.61 1.29 28.30
CA CYS A 145 -13.83 2.08 28.04
C CYS A 145 -13.86 3.46 28.70
N CYS A 146 -12.94 3.74 29.64
CA CYS A 146 -12.93 4.96 30.44
C CYS A 146 -11.56 5.68 30.47
N ILE A 147 -10.64 5.38 29.55
CA ILE A 147 -9.29 5.99 29.54
C ILE A 147 -9.23 7.18 28.57
N THR A 148 -8.69 8.32 29.03
CA THR A 148 -8.70 9.59 28.29
C THR A 148 -7.48 9.82 27.39
N GLN A 149 -6.42 8.99 27.47
CA GLN A 149 -5.17 9.25 26.77
C GLN A 149 -4.65 8.04 25.99
N VAL A 150 -4.74 8.12 24.66
CA VAL A 150 -4.13 7.19 23.70
C VAL A 150 -2.98 7.92 23.01
N MET A 151 -1.77 7.37 23.05
CA MET A 151 -0.62 7.87 22.29
C MET A 151 -0.29 6.88 21.17
N GLY A 152 -0.39 7.35 19.92
CA GLY A 152 0.08 6.62 18.74
C GLY A 152 -0.79 5.44 18.34
N ALA A 153 -2.02 5.69 17.88
CA ALA A 153 -2.84 4.66 17.28
C ALA A 153 -2.43 4.44 15.81
N VAL A 154 -1.94 3.25 15.46
CA VAL A 154 -1.96 2.76 14.07
C VAL A 154 -3.34 2.16 13.85
N THR A 155 -4.35 3.02 13.78
CA THR A 155 -5.72 2.59 13.49
C THR A 155 -5.83 2.28 11.99
N PRO A 156 -6.16 1.04 11.56
CA PRO A 156 -7.00 0.91 10.38
C PRO A 156 -8.28 1.72 10.64
N SER A 157 -8.84 2.35 9.61
CA SER A 157 -9.95 3.32 9.71
C SER A 157 -11.04 2.93 10.72
N PRO A 158 -11.70 3.91 11.39
CA PRO A 158 -12.57 3.68 12.54
C PRO A 158 -13.90 2.96 12.27
N ASP A 159 -14.18 2.51 11.04
CA ASP A 159 -15.53 2.14 10.64
C ASP A 159 -16.03 0.77 11.11
N ARG A 160 -15.31 0.04 11.98
CA ARG A 160 -15.78 -1.28 12.46
C ARG A 160 -15.43 -1.67 13.90
N LEU A 161 -15.20 -0.72 14.81
CA LEU A 161 -15.14 -1.01 16.25
C LEU A 161 -16.50 -0.82 16.96
N ILE A 162 -17.56 -0.54 16.21
CA ILE A 162 -18.95 -0.55 16.68
C ILE A 162 -19.67 -1.62 15.85
N LEU A 163 -20.45 -2.49 16.50
CA LEU A 163 -21.16 -3.66 15.96
C LEU A 163 -20.36 -4.97 15.97
N GLN A 164 -20.08 -5.49 17.17
CA GLN A 164 -20.68 -6.75 17.67
C GLN A 164 -19.98 -7.12 18.99
N LEU A 165 -20.55 -6.71 20.11
CA LEU A 165 -20.46 -7.50 21.35
C LEU A 165 -21.90 -7.63 21.87
N PRO A 166 -22.33 -8.84 22.29
CA PRO A 166 -23.67 -9.08 22.80
C PRO A 166 -23.99 -8.25 24.05
#